data_AF-A0A5Q4SBY5-F1
#
_entry.id   AF-A0A5Q4SBY5-F1
#
_cell.length_a   1.000
_cell.length_b   1.000
_cell.length_c   1.000
_cell.angle_alpha   90.00
_cell.angle_beta   90.00
_cell.angle_gamma   90.00
#
_symmetry.space_group_name_H-M   'P 1'
#
loop_
_entity.id
_entity.type
_entity.pdbx_description
1 polymer ?
#
loop_
_entity_poly.entity_id
_entity_poly.type
_entity_poly.pdbx_seq_one_letter_code
_entity_poly.pdbx_strand_id
1 'polypeptide(L)'
;MAGSGTDVPGESLGHMTQERTIKLLLDRSKRAKRTVPIRRDFLQTGKTPNTQPGVMRSLVANKQERALDLYLVMAAVTGAGDYSATDWSSTWARTVGIFEEKSGASAVSRAWKALRELNVISTARGTGRRTAVTKLLEDGSGRLYHPPVANEAYFQLPFEYWEENLHTALSLPGKAVYLISLAQRKQKFPLAQAKIGEWYGLAERTVANGIKDLIHHEVLERAGSQTYETLAVPSGRASRPLYSLKDPFGHRGLTVPAPRDSSEEESPKD
;
A
#
# COMPACT_ATOMS: atom_id res chain seq x y z
N MET A 1 3.59 -30.71 51.26
CA MET A 1 3.23 -30.76 49.83
C MET A 1 1.95 -29.99 49.65
N ALA A 2 2.02 -28.76 49.14
CA ALA A 2 0.87 -27.95 48.78
C ALA A 2 1.01 -27.65 47.28
N GLY A 3 0.16 -28.26 46.47
CA GLY A 3 0.11 -28.02 45.04
C GLY A 3 -0.63 -26.72 44.77
N SER A 4 0.11 -25.69 44.37
CA SER A 4 -0.43 -24.44 43.84
C SER A 4 -1.02 -24.70 42.45
N GLY A 5 -2.35 -24.82 42.37
CA GLY A 5 -3.06 -24.68 41.12
C GLY A 5 -2.99 -23.23 40.66
N THR A 6 -2.14 -22.95 39.67
CA THR A 6 -2.25 -21.73 38.88
C THR A 6 -3.43 -21.90 37.95
N ASP A 7 -4.57 -21.41 38.39
CA ASP A 7 -5.76 -21.18 37.60
C ASP A 7 -5.42 -20.12 36.52
N VAL A 8 -5.37 -20.55 35.25
CA VAL A 8 -5.09 -19.65 34.14
C VAL A 8 -6.41 -18.97 33.78
N PRO A 9 -6.56 -17.65 33.90
CA PRO A 9 -7.86 -17.01 33.69
C PRO A 9 -8.18 -16.95 32.19
N GLY A 10 -9.25 -17.64 31.80
CA GLY A 10 -10.12 -17.22 30.69
C GLY A 10 -9.56 -17.36 29.27
N GLU A 11 -9.42 -18.59 28.78
CA GLU A 11 -9.70 -18.85 27.36
C GLU A 11 -11.22 -18.68 27.13
N SER A 12 -11.65 -17.44 26.95
CA SER A 12 -12.72 -17.18 25.97
C SER A 12 -12.33 -17.94 24.71
N LEU A 13 -13.25 -18.69 24.10
CA LEU A 13 -13.10 -19.28 22.76
C LEU A 13 -12.89 -18.15 21.74
N GLY A 14 -11.69 -17.57 21.77
CA GLY A 14 -11.39 -16.24 21.26
C GLY A 14 -11.09 -16.35 19.79
N HIS A 15 -11.81 -15.58 18.97
CA HIS A 15 -11.48 -15.44 17.57
C HIS A 15 -10.01 -15.02 17.42
N MET A 16 -9.28 -15.70 16.54
CA MET A 16 -7.93 -15.31 16.17
C MET A 16 -7.86 -13.81 15.84
N THR A 17 -6.86 -13.10 16.34
CA THR A 17 -6.73 -11.65 16.10
C THR A 17 -6.50 -11.31 14.62
N GLN A 18 -6.66 -10.03 14.26
CA GLN A 18 -6.37 -9.54 12.92
C GLN A 18 -4.90 -9.75 12.56
N GLU A 19 -3.99 -9.37 13.46
CA GLU A 19 -2.54 -9.47 13.30
C GLU A 19 -2.13 -10.92 13.11
N ARG A 20 -2.65 -11.83 13.94
CA ARG A 20 -2.34 -13.26 13.83
C ARG A 20 -2.88 -13.85 12.52
N THR A 21 -4.08 -13.45 12.11
CA THR A 21 -4.67 -13.88 10.83
C THR A 21 -3.81 -13.41 9.64
N ILE A 22 -3.45 -12.13 9.60
CA ILE A 22 -2.62 -11.56 8.54
C ILE A 22 -1.24 -12.21 8.53
N LYS A 23 -0.60 -12.39 9.69
CA LYS A 23 0.71 -13.05 9.77
C LYS A 23 0.67 -14.45 9.16
N LEU A 24 -0.32 -15.29 9.50
CA LEU A 24 -0.46 -16.63 8.94
C LEU A 24 -0.65 -16.60 7.41
N LEU A 25 -1.42 -15.64 6.91
CA LEU A 25 -1.63 -15.43 5.49
C LEU A 25 -0.32 -15.01 4.77
N LEU A 26 0.44 -14.08 5.36
CA LEU A 26 1.73 -13.65 4.83
C LEU A 26 2.77 -14.78 4.86
N ASP A 27 2.85 -15.56 5.94
CA ASP A 27 3.73 -16.73 6.05
C ASP A 27 3.38 -17.77 4.96
N ARG A 28 2.08 -18.00 4.71
CA ARG A 28 1.59 -18.91 3.66
C ARG A 28 2.02 -18.48 2.25
N SER A 29 2.24 -17.19 2.01
CA SER A 29 2.67 -16.68 0.70
C SER A 29 4.07 -17.15 0.28
N LYS A 30 4.92 -17.54 1.25
CA LYS A 30 6.33 -17.95 1.05
C LYS A 30 7.15 -16.95 0.21
N ARG A 31 6.80 -15.66 0.22
CA ARG A 31 7.51 -14.61 -0.52
C ARG A 31 8.88 -14.33 0.11
N ALA A 32 9.95 -14.83 -0.52
CA ALA A 32 11.32 -14.67 -0.03
C ALA A 32 11.73 -13.21 0.20
N LYS A 33 11.33 -12.30 -0.70
CA LYS A 33 11.66 -10.86 -0.61
C LYS A 33 10.83 -10.11 0.43
N ARG A 34 9.80 -10.74 1.02
CA ARG A 34 8.86 -10.12 1.97
C ARG A 34 8.29 -8.79 1.48
N THR A 35 7.98 -8.73 0.19
CA THR A 35 7.35 -7.60 -0.48
C THR A 35 6.31 -8.05 -1.49
N VAL A 36 5.40 -7.13 -1.82
CA VAL A 36 4.36 -7.34 -2.82
C VAL A 36 4.61 -6.41 -4.00
N PRO A 37 4.86 -6.93 -5.22
CA PRO A 37 4.91 -6.11 -6.42
C PRO A 37 3.50 -5.66 -6.80
N ILE A 38 3.31 -4.35 -6.97
CA ILE A 38 2.06 -3.74 -7.45
C ILE A 38 2.42 -2.86 -8.65
N ARG A 39 1.73 -3.05 -9.77
CA ARG A 39 1.95 -2.21 -10.97
C ARG A 39 1.61 -0.77 -10.68
N ARG A 40 2.37 0.15 -11.29
CA ARG A 40 2.10 1.58 -11.22
C ARG A 40 0.72 1.92 -11.80
N ASP A 41 0.22 1.11 -12.74
CA ASP A 41 -1.13 1.21 -13.32
C ASP A 41 -2.25 1.19 -12.27
N PHE A 42 -2.04 0.58 -11.10
CA PHE A 42 -2.98 0.66 -9.99
C PHE A 42 -3.22 2.11 -9.54
N LEU A 43 -2.18 2.94 -9.59
CA LEU A 43 -2.18 4.33 -9.17
C LEU A 43 -2.47 5.25 -10.35
N GLN A 44 -1.90 4.92 -11.52
CA GLN A 44 -1.81 5.80 -12.67
C GLN A 44 -1.48 5.00 -13.93
N THR A 45 -2.25 5.21 -14.99
CA THR A 45 -2.04 4.60 -16.31
C THR A 45 -1.56 5.63 -17.34
N GLY A 46 -1.11 5.13 -18.48
CA GLY A 46 -0.59 5.96 -19.58
C GLY A 46 0.83 6.46 -19.32
N LYS A 47 1.32 7.31 -20.22
CA LYS A 47 2.63 7.96 -20.12
C LYS A 47 2.45 9.46 -20.28
N THR A 48 3.34 10.26 -19.70
CA THR A 48 3.34 11.71 -19.89
C THR A 48 3.38 12.05 -21.39
N PRO A 49 2.54 12.97 -21.89
CA PRO A 49 1.59 13.82 -21.16
C PRO A 49 0.19 13.21 -20.93
N ASN A 50 -0.14 12.08 -21.57
CA ASN A 50 -1.47 11.45 -21.56
C ASN A 50 -1.72 10.57 -20.34
N THR A 51 -1.33 11.07 -19.18
CA THR A 51 -1.37 10.29 -17.95
C THR A 51 -2.77 10.35 -17.33
N GLN A 52 -3.27 9.22 -16.86
CA GLN A 52 -4.63 9.11 -16.32
C GLN A 52 -4.62 8.47 -14.92
N PRO A 53 -5.55 8.86 -14.04
CA PRO A 53 -5.69 8.21 -12.74
C PRO A 53 -6.01 6.71 -12.88
N GLY A 54 -5.33 5.88 -12.07
CA GLY A 54 -5.58 4.45 -12.00
C GLY A 54 -6.75 4.07 -11.08
N VAL A 55 -6.92 2.77 -10.87
CA VAL A 55 -8.02 2.18 -10.08
C VAL A 55 -8.08 2.71 -8.64
N MET A 56 -6.93 3.03 -8.03
CA MET A 56 -6.87 3.56 -6.66
C MET A 56 -7.74 4.82 -6.50
N ARG A 57 -7.84 5.68 -7.52
CA ARG A 57 -8.68 6.88 -7.48
C ARG A 57 -10.11 6.55 -7.07
N SER A 58 -10.71 5.54 -7.68
CA SER A 58 -12.09 5.12 -7.42
C SER A 58 -12.27 4.58 -6.00
N LEU A 59 -11.27 3.88 -5.46
CA LEU A 59 -11.31 3.41 -4.07
C LEU A 59 -11.28 4.58 -3.08
N VAL A 60 -10.40 5.56 -3.31
CA VAL A 60 -10.28 6.73 -2.43
C VAL A 60 -11.52 7.62 -2.52
N ALA A 61 -11.98 7.94 -3.73
CA ALA A 61 -13.15 8.78 -3.95
C ALA A 61 -14.42 8.20 -3.32
N ASN A 62 -14.60 6.88 -3.39
CA ASN A 62 -15.76 6.17 -2.83
C ASN A 62 -15.56 5.70 -1.38
N LYS A 63 -14.48 6.15 -0.70
CA LYS A 63 -14.16 5.80 0.69
C LYS A 63 -14.10 4.28 0.95
N GLN A 64 -13.61 3.52 -0.03
CA GLN A 64 -13.56 2.06 -0.01
C GLN A 64 -12.30 1.53 0.67
N GLU A 65 -12.09 1.92 1.93
CA GLU A 65 -10.89 1.56 2.69
C GLU A 65 -10.71 0.05 2.86
N ARG A 66 -11.76 -0.64 3.30
CA ARG A 66 -11.73 -2.10 3.48
C ARG A 66 -11.45 -2.83 2.17
N ALA A 67 -11.90 -2.29 1.04
CA ALA A 67 -11.62 -2.86 -0.26
C ALA A 67 -10.14 -2.69 -0.63
N LEU A 68 -9.54 -1.52 -0.34
CA LEU A 68 -8.10 -1.33 -0.51
C LEU A 68 -7.31 -2.31 0.38
N ASP A 69 -7.63 -2.41 1.67
CA ASP A 69 -6.91 -3.30 2.59
C ASP A 69 -7.01 -4.77 2.17
N LEU A 70 -8.21 -5.22 1.79
CA LEU A 70 -8.42 -6.56 1.28
C LEU A 70 -7.65 -6.83 -0.01
N TYR A 71 -7.63 -5.87 -0.94
CA TYR A 71 -6.85 -5.99 -2.17
C TYR A 71 -5.35 -6.14 -1.88
N LEU A 72 -4.80 -5.34 -0.96
CA LEU A 72 -3.38 -5.38 -0.62
C LEU A 72 -3.00 -6.72 0.03
N VAL A 73 -3.80 -7.22 0.99
CA VAL A 73 -3.56 -8.54 1.62
C VAL A 73 -3.71 -9.65 0.59
N MET A 74 -4.73 -9.58 -0.28
CA MET A 74 -4.94 -10.55 -1.35
C MET A 74 -3.75 -10.60 -2.32
N ALA A 75 -3.21 -9.44 -2.71
CA ALA A 75 -2.00 -9.35 -3.53
C ALA A 75 -0.77 -9.92 -2.81
N ALA A 76 -0.69 -9.77 -1.48
CA ALA A 76 0.37 -10.33 -0.68
C ALA A 76 0.35 -11.87 -0.67
N VAL A 77 -0.83 -12.48 -0.56
CA VAL A 77 -0.92 -13.95 -0.47
C VAL A 77 -0.86 -14.67 -1.82
N THR A 78 -1.12 -13.97 -2.93
CA THR A 78 -1.14 -14.54 -4.29
C THR A 78 0.17 -14.35 -5.05
N GLY A 79 1.25 -14.92 -4.51
CA GLY A 79 2.60 -14.81 -5.09
C GLY A 79 2.97 -15.83 -6.17
N ALA A 80 2.17 -16.88 -6.35
CA ALA A 80 2.48 -18.01 -7.23
C ALA A 80 1.20 -18.70 -7.73
N GLY A 81 1.36 -19.73 -8.57
CA GLY A 81 0.27 -20.55 -9.07
C GLY A 81 -0.64 -19.80 -10.06
N ASP A 82 -1.94 -19.95 -9.89
CA ASP A 82 -3.00 -19.29 -10.65
C ASP A 82 -3.30 -17.86 -10.14
N TYR A 83 -2.49 -17.36 -9.20
CA TYR A 83 -2.67 -16.06 -8.55
C TYR A 83 -4.04 -15.91 -7.89
N SER A 84 -4.56 -17.03 -7.36
CA SER A 84 -5.81 -17.08 -6.61
C SER A 84 -5.58 -17.46 -5.13
N ALA A 85 -6.57 -17.15 -4.31
CA ALA A 85 -6.66 -17.60 -2.94
C ALA A 85 -8.09 -18.02 -2.64
N THR A 86 -8.25 -19.20 -2.04
CA THR A 86 -9.56 -19.73 -1.65
C THR A 86 -9.64 -19.87 -0.14
N ASP A 87 -10.45 -19.02 0.47
CA ASP A 87 -10.57 -18.94 1.93
C ASP A 87 -12.00 -18.62 2.37
N TRP A 88 -12.25 -18.79 3.66
CA TRP A 88 -13.52 -18.45 4.30
C TRP A 88 -13.73 -16.94 4.32
N SER A 89 -14.98 -16.49 4.17
CA SER A 89 -15.32 -15.07 4.35
C SER A 89 -14.91 -14.56 5.74
N SER A 90 -14.97 -15.40 6.77
CA SER A 90 -14.52 -15.03 8.13
C SER A 90 -13.01 -14.81 8.21
N THR A 91 -12.19 -15.53 7.42
CA THR A 91 -10.75 -15.29 7.34
C THR A 91 -10.46 -13.89 6.79
N TRP A 92 -11.08 -13.52 5.67
CA TRP A 92 -10.95 -12.19 5.09
C TRP A 92 -11.57 -11.08 5.97
N ALA A 93 -12.63 -11.39 6.71
CA ALA A 93 -13.25 -10.42 7.62
C ALA A 93 -12.28 -10.04 8.74
N ARG A 94 -11.56 -11.02 9.30
CA ARG A 94 -10.53 -10.78 10.32
C ARG A 94 -9.38 -9.92 9.82
N THR A 95 -8.97 -10.03 8.55
CA THR A 95 -7.89 -9.19 7.99
C THR A 95 -8.27 -7.72 7.89
N VAL A 96 -9.55 -7.37 7.98
CA VAL A 96 -10.06 -5.99 8.04
C VAL A 96 -10.71 -5.66 9.40
N GLY A 97 -10.38 -6.41 10.44
CA GLY A 97 -10.77 -6.13 11.82
C GLY A 97 -12.23 -6.45 12.17
N ILE A 98 -12.89 -7.33 11.41
CA ILE A 98 -14.29 -7.72 11.67
C ILE A 98 -14.34 -9.20 12.08
N PHE A 99 -14.69 -9.45 13.33
CA PHE A 99 -14.66 -10.78 13.93
C PHE A 99 -16.02 -11.47 13.99
N GLU A 100 -17.11 -10.68 14.03
CA GLU A 100 -18.47 -11.21 14.01
C GLU A 100 -18.79 -11.80 12.62
N GLU A 101 -19.28 -13.04 12.59
CA GLU A 101 -19.38 -13.83 11.36
C GLU A 101 -20.32 -13.21 10.32
N LYS A 102 -21.54 -12.81 10.71
CA LYS A 102 -22.55 -12.28 9.79
C LYS A 102 -22.12 -10.94 9.21
N SER A 103 -21.78 -9.98 10.06
CA SER A 103 -21.33 -8.66 9.61
C SER A 103 -20.02 -8.73 8.84
N GLY A 104 -19.10 -9.62 9.24
CA GLY A 104 -17.86 -9.91 8.53
C GLY A 104 -18.09 -10.41 7.11
N ALA A 105 -18.95 -11.42 6.93
CA ALA A 105 -19.28 -11.95 5.61
C ALA A 105 -19.92 -10.88 4.70
N SER A 106 -20.83 -10.07 5.22
CA SER A 106 -21.44 -8.96 4.46
C SER A 106 -20.43 -7.87 4.10
N ALA A 107 -19.52 -7.50 5.02
CA ALA A 107 -18.50 -6.50 4.76
C ALA A 107 -17.49 -6.95 3.69
N VAL A 108 -17.01 -8.19 3.80
CA VAL A 108 -16.11 -8.81 2.80
C VAL A 108 -16.79 -8.89 1.43
N SER A 109 -18.06 -9.31 1.38
CA SER A 109 -18.81 -9.39 0.13
C SER A 109 -18.95 -8.03 -0.57
N ARG A 110 -19.19 -6.96 0.20
CA ARG A 110 -19.25 -5.58 -0.32
C ARG A 110 -17.90 -5.09 -0.85
N ALA A 111 -16.83 -5.36 -0.12
CA ALA A 111 -15.48 -5.00 -0.53
C ALA A 111 -15.03 -5.77 -1.80
N TRP A 112 -15.31 -7.08 -1.88
CA TRP A 112 -15.08 -7.86 -3.09
C TRP A 112 -15.92 -7.39 -4.27
N LYS A 113 -17.17 -6.96 -4.04
CA LYS A 113 -17.99 -6.34 -5.08
C LYS A 113 -17.32 -5.08 -5.63
N ALA A 114 -16.88 -4.16 -4.78
CA ALA A 114 -16.21 -2.93 -5.21
C ALA A 114 -14.95 -3.22 -6.04
N LEU A 115 -14.14 -4.20 -5.64
CA LEU A 115 -12.94 -4.60 -6.39
C LEU A 115 -13.24 -5.29 -7.72
N ARG A 116 -14.32 -6.08 -7.80
CA ARG A 116 -14.78 -6.69 -9.05
C ARG A 116 -15.31 -5.66 -10.04
N GLU A 117 -16.05 -4.66 -9.56
CA GLU A 117 -16.54 -3.55 -10.40
C GLU A 117 -15.39 -2.71 -10.98
N LEU A 118 -14.23 -2.74 -10.31
CA LEU A 118 -12.99 -2.13 -10.79
C LEU A 118 -12.12 -3.09 -11.62
N ASN A 119 -12.58 -4.31 -11.89
CA ASN A 119 -11.89 -5.33 -12.69
C ASN A 119 -10.45 -5.65 -12.24
N VAL A 120 -10.14 -5.51 -10.94
CA VAL A 120 -8.81 -5.88 -10.38
C VAL A 120 -8.79 -7.25 -9.72
N ILE A 121 -9.96 -7.85 -9.54
CA ILE A 121 -10.14 -9.24 -9.11
C ILE A 121 -11.32 -9.88 -9.83
N SER A 122 -11.36 -11.20 -9.84
CA SER A 122 -12.57 -12.00 -10.06
C SER A 122 -12.86 -12.87 -8.83
N THR A 123 -14.11 -13.32 -8.68
CA THR A 123 -14.49 -14.24 -7.60
C THR A 123 -15.31 -15.40 -8.14
N ALA A 124 -15.07 -16.59 -7.62
CA ALA A 124 -15.86 -17.79 -7.89
C ALA A 124 -16.24 -18.48 -6.57
N ARG A 125 -17.23 -19.36 -6.64
CA ARG A 125 -17.59 -20.23 -5.51
C ARG A 125 -16.48 -21.27 -5.34
N GLY A 126 -15.87 -21.30 -4.16
CA GLY A 126 -14.89 -22.33 -3.80
C GLY A 126 -15.55 -23.55 -3.17
N THR A 127 -14.73 -24.53 -2.80
CA THR A 127 -15.14 -25.73 -2.07
C THR A 127 -15.54 -25.38 -0.63
N GLY A 128 -16.63 -25.96 -0.13
CA GLY A 128 -17.00 -25.87 1.29
C GLY A 128 -17.30 -24.46 1.80
N ARG A 129 -18.16 -23.68 1.11
CA ARG A 129 -18.56 -22.29 1.44
C ARG A 129 -17.42 -21.26 1.41
N ARG A 130 -16.25 -21.61 0.88
CA ARG A 130 -15.14 -20.68 0.66
C ARG A 130 -15.37 -19.87 -0.62
N THR A 131 -14.73 -18.71 -0.70
CA THR A 131 -14.70 -17.89 -1.91
C THR A 131 -13.32 -18.00 -2.52
N ALA A 132 -13.26 -18.41 -3.79
CA ALA A 132 -12.05 -18.31 -4.58
C ALA A 132 -11.97 -16.89 -5.13
N VAL A 133 -10.89 -16.17 -4.83
CA VAL A 133 -10.62 -14.84 -5.36
C VAL A 133 -9.40 -14.96 -6.25
N THR A 134 -9.46 -14.47 -7.48
CA THR A 134 -8.33 -14.49 -8.43
C THR A 134 -7.93 -13.06 -8.76
N LYS A 135 -6.63 -12.78 -8.70
CA LYS A 135 -6.08 -11.47 -9.02
C LYS A 135 -6.12 -11.22 -10.54
N LEU A 136 -6.49 -10.01 -10.94
CA LEU A 136 -6.43 -9.53 -12.34
C LEU A 136 -5.35 -8.44 -12.46
N LEU A 137 -5.08 -7.98 -13.68
CA LEU A 137 -4.18 -6.84 -13.89
C LEU A 137 -4.71 -5.59 -13.19
N GLU A 138 -3.77 -4.83 -12.62
CA GLU A 138 -4.07 -3.68 -11.79
C GLU A 138 -4.56 -2.43 -12.56
N ASP A 139 -4.55 -2.49 -13.89
CA ASP A 139 -4.97 -1.43 -14.80
C ASP A 139 -6.49 -1.32 -14.97
N GLY A 140 -7.26 -2.24 -14.36
CA GLY A 140 -8.73 -2.29 -14.47
C GLY A 140 -9.24 -2.84 -15.82
N SER A 141 -8.37 -3.43 -16.64
CA SER A 141 -8.74 -4.05 -17.92
C SER A 141 -9.48 -5.39 -17.76
N GLY A 142 -9.39 -6.02 -16.58
CA GLY A 142 -9.94 -7.35 -16.32
C GLY A 142 -9.11 -8.51 -16.90
N ARG A 143 -7.96 -8.21 -17.50
CA ARG A 143 -7.05 -9.25 -18.03
C ARG A 143 -6.44 -10.09 -16.91
N LEU A 144 -6.09 -11.32 -17.24
CA LEU A 144 -5.46 -12.25 -16.29
C LEU A 144 -4.15 -11.69 -15.76
N TYR A 145 -3.94 -11.85 -14.46
CA TYR A 145 -2.71 -11.42 -13.83
C TYR A 145 -1.52 -12.26 -14.29
N HIS A 146 -0.40 -11.57 -14.50
CA HIS A 146 0.93 -12.15 -14.52
C HIS A 146 1.86 -11.28 -13.68
N PRO A 147 2.99 -11.81 -13.19
CA PRO A 147 3.99 -11.02 -12.49
C PRO A 147 4.51 -9.88 -13.39
N PRO A 148 4.89 -8.73 -12.82
CA PRO A 148 5.49 -7.67 -13.60
C PRO A 148 6.78 -8.13 -14.30
N VAL A 149 6.90 -7.82 -15.58
CA VAL A 149 8.10 -8.10 -16.39
C VAL A 149 9.00 -6.87 -16.47
N ALA A 150 10.22 -7.01 -16.99
CA ALA A 150 11.28 -5.99 -16.91
C ALA A 150 10.89 -4.59 -17.43
N ASN A 151 9.97 -4.51 -18.40
CA ASN A 151 9.53 -3.25 -19.01
C ASN A 151 8.28 -2.63 -18.37
N GLU A 152 7.73 -3.27 -17.33
CA GLU A 152 6.54 -2.78 -16.64
C GLU A 152 6.92 -2.00 -15.38
N ALA A 153 6.33 -0.81 -15.21
CA ALA A 153 6.53 -0.03 -14.00
C ALA A 153 5.74 -0.65 -12.84
N TYR A 154 6.45 -1.01 -11.77
CA TYR A 154 5.85 -1.48 -10.52
C TYR A 154 6.63 -0.92 -9.32
N PHE A 155 6.02 -0.99 -8.15
CA PHE A 155 6.63 -0.70 -6.86
C PHE A 155 6.45 -1.89 -5.91
N GLN A 156 7.22 -1.90 -4.82
CA GLN A 156 7.22 -2.98 -3.84
C GLN A 156 6.59 -2.47 -2.54
N LEU A 157 5.50 -3.07 -2.11
CA LEU A 157 4.91 -2.85 -0.79
C LEU A 157 5.59 -3.77 0.23
N PRO A 158 6.33 -3.24 1.22
CA PRO A 158 6.96 -4.04 2.28
C PRO A 158 5.94 -4.72 3.19
N PHE A 159 6.30 -5.90 3.72
CA PHE A 159 5.46 -6.63 4.70
C PHE A 159 5.27 -5.88 6.01
N GLU A 160 6.21 -4.99 6.35
CA GLU A 160 6.18 -4.09 7.50
C GLU A 160 4.95 -3.18 7.48
N TYR A 161 4.31 -2.97 6.32
CA TYR A 161 2.99 -2.32 6.26
C TYR A 161 1.93 -3.04 7.12
N TRP A 162 1.99 -4.37 7.19
CA TRP A 162 1.08 -5.15 8.05
C TRP A 162 1.67 -5.40 9.42
N GLU A 163 2.96 -5.76 9.49
CA GLU A 163 3.61 -6.19 10.73
C GLU A 163 3.75 -5.05 11.74
N GLU A 164 3.92 -3.81 11.25
CA GLU A 164 3.95 -2.59 12.08
C GLU A 164 2.57 -1.90 12.13
N ASN A 165 1.49 -2.63 11.80
CA ASN A 165 0.10 -2.17 11.90
C ASN A 165 -0.24 -0.89 11.09
N LEU A 166 0.54 -0.53 10.07
CA LEU A 166 0.23 0.64 9.24
C LEU A 166 -1.12 0.50 8.51
N HIS A 167 -1.54 -0.71 8.20
CA HIS A 167 -2.86 -1.00 7.63
C HIS A 167 -4.05 -0.62 8.52
N THR A 168 -3.86 -0.49 9.83
CA THR A 168 -4.90 0.00 10.76
C THR A 168 -4.62 1.41 11.26
N ALA A 169 -3.34 1.79 11.39
CA ALA A 169 -2.93 3.11 11.86
C ALA A 169 -3.17 4.20 10.82
N LEU A 170 -2.84 3.95 9.55
CA LEU A 170 -3.00 4.94 8.48
C LEU A 170 -4.46 5.07 8.06
N SER A 171 -4.89 6.31 7.87
CA SER A 171 -6.14 6.63 7.18
C SER A 171 -6.09 6.23 5.70
N LEU A 172 -7.24 6.11 5.04
CA LEU A 172 -7.30 5.87 3.59
C LEU A 172 -6.47 6.89 2.76
N PRO A 173 -6.50 8.21 3.04
CA PRO A 173 -5.57 9.16 2.44
C PRO A 173 -4.08 8.83 2.69
N GLY A 174 -3.72 8.46 3.93
CA GLY A 174 -2.36 8.05 4.28
C GLY A 174 -1.91 6.83 3.48
N LYS A 175 -2.75 5.79 3.41
CA LYS A 175 -2.52 4.59 2.58
C LYS A 175 -2.29 4.96 1.11
N ALA A 176 -3.13 5.81 0.53
CA ALA A 176 -2.99 6.23 -0.86
C ALA A 176 -1.67 6.98 -1.13
N VAL A 177 -1.32 7.94 -0.27
CA VAL A 177 -0.06 8.69 -0.40
C VAL A 177 1.16 7.79 -0.15
N TYR A 178 1.04 6.78 0.71
CA TYR A 178 2.11 5.81 0.94
C TYR A 178 2.41 5.00 -0.32
N LEU A 179 1.38 4.47 -0.99
CA LEU A 179 1.54 3.74 -2.25
C LEU A 179 2.12 4.65 -3.35
N ILE A 180 1.68 5.92 -3.44
CA ILE A 180 2.26 6.92 -4.36
C ILE A 180 3.74 7.17 -4.06
N SER A 181 4.11 7.22 -2.78
CA SER A 181 5.49 7.44 -2.33
C SER A 181 6.39 6.25 -2.69
N LEU A 182 5.92 5.03 -2.48
CA LEU A 182 6.59 3.80 -2.94
C LEU A 182 6.77 3.80 -4.47
N ALA A 183 5.79 4.31 -5.22
CA ALA A 183 5.86 4.41 -6.68
C ALA A 183 6.85 5.46 -7.21
N GLN A 184 7.36 6.37 -6.37
CA GLN A 184 8.39 7.33 -6.81
C GLN A 184 9.74 6.67 -7.07
N ARG A 185 10.05 5.57 -6.37
CA ARG A 185 11.31 4.82 -6.49
C ARG A 185 12.56 5.70 -6.42
N LYS A 186 12.55 6.69 -5.52
CA LYS A 186 13.66 7.61 -5.26
C LYS A 186 13.80 7.78 -3.75
N GLN A 187 15.03 8.01 -3.28
CA GLN A 187 15.29 8.31 -1.87
C GLN A 187 14.63 9.62 -1.43
N LYS A 188 14.71 10.65 -2.26
CA LYS A 188 14.04 11.94 -2.04
C LYS A 188 13.13 12.24 -3.22
N PHE A 189 11.88 12.60 -2.95
CA PHE A 189 10.91 12.87 -3.99
C PHE A 189 9.96 14.01 -3.61
N PRO A 190 9.50 14.79 -4.60
CA PRO A 190 8.46 15.78 -4.37
C PRO A 190 7.10 15.09 -4.26
N LEU A 191 6.27 15.56 -3.32
CA LEU A 191 4.83 15.28 -3.32
C LEU A 191 4.09 16.55 -3.71
N ALA A 192 4.28 16.99 -4.96
CA ALA A 192 3.67 18.20 -5.48
C ALA A 192 2.15 17.99 -5.66
N GLN A 193 1.35 18.59 -4.77
CA GLN A 193 -0.09 18.36 -4.66
C GLN A 193 -0.84 18.55 -5.99
N ALA A 194 -0.54 19.64 -6.72
CA ALA A 194 -1.18 19.93 -8.01
C ALA A 194 -0.94 18.82 -9.06
N LYS A 195 0.30 18.31 -9.14
CA LYS A 195 0.61 17.19 -10.05
C LYS A 195 -0.01 15.88 -9.56
N ILE A 196 -0.11 15.67 -8.25
CA ILE A 196 -0.75 14.46 -7.70
C ILE A 196 -2.25 14.42 -8.05
N GLY A 197 -2.92 15.57 -8.05
CA GLY A 197 -4.31 15.67 -8.50
C GLY A 197 -4.49 15.28 -9.96
N GLU A 198 -3.67 15.82 -10.85
CA GLU A 198 -3.67 15.48 -12.28
C GLU A 198 -3.36 13.98 -12.51
N TRP A 199 -2.33 13.49 -11.85
CA TRP A 199 -1.72 12.18 -12.10
C TRP A 199 -2.45 11.00 -11.49
N TYR A 200 -2.99 11.17 -10.29
CA TYR A 200 -3.61 10.10 -9.51
C TYR A 200 -5.08 10.40 -9.19
N GLY A 201 -5.60 11.55 -9.62
CA GLY A 201 -7.01 11.93 -9.46
C GLY A 201 -7.42 12.19 -8.02
N LEU A 202 -6.47 12.53 -7.14
CA LEU A 202 -6.72 12.78 -5.73
C LEU A 202 -6.87 14.29 -5.46
N ALA A 203 -7.87 14.67 -4.67
CA ALA A 203 -8.02 16.07 -4.24
C ALA A 203 -6.81 16.53 -3.42
N GLU A 204 -6.39 17.78 -3.57
CA GLU A 204 -5.23 18.34 -2.84
C GLU A 204 -5.34 18.15 -1.33
N ARG A 205 -6.54 18.38 -0.77
CA ARG A 205 -6.80 18.14 0.66
C ARG A 205 -6.59 16.68 1.08
N THR A 206 -6.95 15.72 0.23
CA THR A 206 -6.69 14.29 0.47
C THR A 206 -5.18 14.02 0.51
N VAL A 207 -4.43 14.61 -0.42
CA VAL A 207 -2.97 14.48 -0.46
C VAL A 207 -2.33 15.11 0.78
N ALA A 208 -2.73 16.34 1.12
CA ALA A 208 -2.22 17.04 2.30
C ALA A 208 -2.49 16.26 3.59
N ASN A 209 -3.71 15.72 3.74
CA ASN A 209 -4.06 14.85 4.87
C ASN A 209 -3.21 13.59 4.88
N GLY A 210 -3.03 12.92 3.74
CA GLY A 210 -2.20 11.71 3.65
C GLY A 210 -0.72 11.97 3.98
N ILE A 211 -0.15 13.10 3.56
CA ILE A 211 1.21 13.50 3.94
C ILE A 211 1.29 13.73 5.45
N LYS A 212 0.33 14.46 6.03
CA LYS A 212 0.27 14.70 7.48
C LYS A 212 0.18 13.39 8.25
N ASP A 213 -0.64 12.47 7.79
CA ASP A 213 -0.86 11.16 8.38
C ASP A 213 0.43 10.32 8.38
N LEU A 214 1.14 10.27 7.26
CA LEU A 214 2.40 9.53 7.18
C LEU A 214 3.52 10.14 8.02
N ILE A 215 3.57 11.47 8.15
CA ILE A 215 4.51 12.15 9.05
C ILE A 215 4.15 11.83 10.51
N HIS A 216 2.87 11.88 10.85
CA HIS A 216 2.39 11.59 12.20
C HIS A 216 2.75 10.17 12.65
N HIS A 217 2.62 9.19 11.74
CA HIS A 217 2.97 7.80 11.99
C HIS A 217 4.45 7.46 11.71
N GLU A 218 5.31 8.47 11.54
CA GLU A 218 6.75 8.31 11.31
C GLU A 218 7.12 7.42 10.11
N VAL A 219 6.27 7.36 9.10
CA VAL A 219 6.49 6.64 7.84
C VAL A 219 7.19 7.52 6.81
N LEU A 220 6.94 8.84 6.87
CA LEU A 220 7.47 9.83 5.93
C LEU A 220 8.14 10.98 6.69
N GLU A 221 9.24 11.47 6.16
CA GLU A 221 9.94 12.65 6.69
C GLU A 221 10.19 13.71 5.61
N ARG A 222 10.39 14.96 6.04
CA ARG A 222 10.83 16.03 5.15
C ARG A 222 12.34 15.90 4.93
N ALA A 223 12.75 15.84 3.67
CA ALA A 223 14.13 15.56 3.25
C ALA A 223 14.77 16.76 2.52
N GLY A 224 14.41 17.98 2.92
CA GLY A 224 14.88 19.24 2.33
C GLY A 224 13.92 19.84 1.30
N SER A 225 14.46 20.64 0.39
CA SER A 225 13.71 21.29 -0.69
C SER A 225 14.48 21.23 -2.01
N GLN A 226 13.76 21.36 -3.12
CA GLN A 226 14.32 21.44 -4.46
C GLN A 226 13.86 22.72 -5.13
N THR A 227 14.82 23.55 -5.54
CA THR A 227 14.58 24.68 -6.44
C THR A 227 14.40 24.18 -7.88
N TYR A 228 13.46 24.76 -8.60
CA TYR A 228 13.19 24.46 -10.01
C TYR A 228 12.78 25.74 -10.75
N GLU A 229 13.05 25.76 -12.05
CA GLU A 229 12.72 26.88 -12.93
C GLU A 229 11.24 26.85 -13.32
N THR A 230 10.59 28.01 -13.35
CA THR A 230 9.18 28.16 -13.71
C THR A 230 8.87 29.59 -14.10
N LEU A 231 7.96 29.76 -15.06
CA LEU A 231 7.42 31.08 -15.45
C LEU A 231 6.24 31.53 -14.57
N ALA A 232 5.81 30.68 -13.63
CA ALA A 232 4.65 30.97 -12.76
C ALA A 232 4.93 32.03 -11.68
N VAL A 233 6.19 32.41 -11.48
CA VAL A 233 6.60 33.46 -10.53
C VAL A 233 7.61 34.41 -11.19
N PRO A 234 7.64 35.72 -10.82
CA PRO A 234 8.51 36.70 -11.47
C PRO A 234 10.01 36.38 -11.42
N SER A 235 10.47 35.69 -10.37
CA SER A 235 11.87 35.30 -10.21
C SER A 235 12.34 34.24 -11.20
N GLY A 236 11.44 33.61 -11.96
CA GLY A 236 11.76 32.49 -12.83
C GLY A 236 12.08 31.18 -12.08
N ARG A 237 12.07 31.19 -10.73
CA ARG A 237 12.49 30.07 -9.87
C ARG A 237 11.56 29.91 -8.69
N ALA A 238 11.11 28.68 -8.45
CA ALA A 238 10.32 28.30 -7.29
C ALA A 238 11.01 27.16 -6.52
N SER A 239 10.58 26.91 -5.29
CA SER A 239 11.07 25.79 -4.48
C SER A 239 9.92 24.90 -4.03
N ARG A 240 10.17 23.59 -3.93
CA ARG A 240 9.21 22.60 -3.43
C ARG A 240 9.83 21.71 -2.36
N PRO A 241 9.08 21.29 -1.33
CA PRO A 241 9.59 20.34 -0.35
C PRO A 241 9.84 18.98 -0.98
N LEU A 242 10.90 18.32 -0.52
CA LEU A 242 11.19 16.92 -0.78
C LEU A 242 10.85 16.09 0.45
N TYR A 243 10.45 14.85 0.22
CA TYR A 243 10.14 13.87 1.24
C TYR A 243 10.93 12.58 1.02
N SER A 244 11.09 11.81 2.08
CA SER A 244 11.67 10.47 2.07
C SER A 244 10.82 9.52 2.91
N LEU A 245 10.75 8.25 2.51
CA LEU A 245 10.15 7.20 3.32
C LEU A 245 11.19 6.73 4.33
N LYS A 246 10.82 6.64 5.60
CA LYS A 246 11.68 6.12 6.66
C LYS A 246 11.78 4.60 6.56
N ASP A 247 12.93 4.05 6.92
CA ASP A 247 13.06 2.60 7.11
C ASP A 247 12.19 2.14 8.30
N PRO A 248 11.58 0.94 8.25
CA PRO A 248 11.69 -0.08 7.21
C PRO A 248 10.64 0.05 6.07
N PHE A 249 9.94 1.19 5.98
CA PHE A 249 8.82 1.42 5.07
C PHE A 249 9.24 1.92 3.67
N GLY A 250 10.54 2.11 3.47
CA GLY A 250 11.12 2.61 2.23
C GLY A 250 11.18 1.61 1.08
N HIS A 251 11.79 2.05 -0.01
CA HIS A 251 11.92 1.24 -1.22
C HIS A 251 12.96 0.13 -1.03
N ARG A 252 12.55 -1.13 -1.20
CA ARG A 252 13.51 -2.24 -1.21
C ARG A 252 14.33 -2.28 -2.50
N GLY A 253 15.64 -2.47 -2.37
CA GLY A 253 16.55 -2.64 -3.51
C GLY A 253 16.85 -1.36 -4.30
N LEU A 254 16.56 -0.18 -3.73
CA LEU A 254 17.26 1.03 -4.16
C LEU A 254 18.64 0.99 -3.47
N THR A 255 19.71 0.91 -4.26
CA THR A 255 21.07 1.14 -3.75
C THR A 255 21.08 2.49 -3.03
N VAL A 256 21.34 2.47 -1.72
CA VAL A 256 21.67 3.66 -0.93
C VAL A 256 22.95 4.23 -1.56
N PRO A 257 22.95 5.45 -2.12
CA PRO A 257 24.20 6.11 -2.42
C PRO A 257 24.91 6.28 -1.08
N ALA A 258 26.16 5.81 -0.98
CA ALA A 258 26.99 6.06 0.19
C ALA A 258 26.88 7.54 0.59
N PRO A 259 26.78 7.86 1.89
CA PRO A 259 26.79 9.25 2.32
C PRO A 259 28.02 9.91 1.69
N ARG A 260 27.79 10.92 0.86
CA ARG A 260 28.88 11.80 0.43
C ARG A 260 29.27 12.54 1.69
N ASP A 261 30.45 12.23 2.20
CA ASP A 261 31.06 12.97 3.29
C ASP A 261 30.98 14.46 2.96
N SER A 262 30.22 15.17 3.79
CA SER A 262 30.15 16.63 3.80
C SER A 262 31.39 17.16 4.51
N SER A 263 32.55 16.90 3.92
CA SER A 263 33.83 17.43 4.35
C SER A 263 34.64 17.73 3.09
N GLU A 264 34.29 18.82 2.43
CA GLU A 264 35.19 19.63 1.61
C GLU A 264 34.47 20.95 1.24
N GLU A 265 34.36 21.83 2.23
CA GLU A 265 34.23 23.27 2.00
C GLU A 265 35.15 23.98 3.02
N GLU A 266 36.17 24.66 2.47
CA GLU A 266 37.25 25.51 3.03
C GLU A 266 38.63 24.95 2.63
N SER A 267 39.50 25.64 1.89
CA SER A 267 39.60 27.08 1.61
C SER A 267 40.60 27.33 0.46
N PRO A 268 40.64 28.55 -0.13
CA PRO A 268 41.34 28.86 -1.37
C PRO A 268 42.84 29.05 -1.16
N LYS A 269 43.64 28.83 -2.21
CA LYS A 269 45.00 29.36 -2.32
C LYS A 269 45.30 29.81 -3.75
N ASP A 270 45.46 31.14 -3.84
CA ASP A 270 46.30 31.98 -4.70
C ASP A 270 46.33 31.75 -6.22
#